data_AF-A0A084E8J7-F1
#
_entry.id   AF-A0A084E8J7-F1
#
_cell.length_a   1.000
_cell.length_b   1.000
_cell.length_c   1.000
_cell.angle_alpha   90.00
_cell.angle_beta   90.00
_cell.angle_gamma   90.00
#
_symmetry.space_group_name_H-M   'P 1'
#
loop_
_entity.id
_entity.type
_entity.pdbx_description
1 polymer ?
#
loop_
_entity_poly.entity_id
_entity_poly.type
_entity_poly.pdbx_seq_one_letter_code
_entity_poly.pdbx_strand_id
1 'polypeptide(L)'
;MSIVFRIATDLDDRIVPPAEITARQLAAFRARLAAEGDRTGETLLHCRGGDEELSDNFEARVCPFALATLARLFDYATDVITVLEEAQFRARRVKVWHTSPNGPIRMRVAETSDRALELDLPATPAMALLESLGLRADSVGEIPIETLRQRLANPAVQRRLNDAELAHYLPSLTTLIESARLDDSSRFEWA
;
A
#
# COMPACT_ATOMS: atom_id res chain seq x y z
N MET A 1 19.61 3.60 -2.85
CA MET A 1 18.75 2.77 -1.98
C MET A 1 17.77 3.72 -1.31
N SER A 2 16.50 3.34 -1.26
CA SER A 2 15.44 4.10 -0.58
C SER A 2 14.82 3.24 0.52
N ILE A 3 14.14 3.87 1.46
CA ILE A 3 13.42 3.24 2.58
C ILE A 3 11.97 3.67 2.46
N VAL A 4 11.06 2.70 2.50
CA VAL A 4 9.62 2.93 2.39
C VAL A 4 8.99 2.88 3.77
N PHE A 5 8.36 3.98 4.16
CA PHE A 5 7.60 4.08 5.40
C PHE A 5 6.11 3.83 5.12
N ARG A 6 5.45 3.02 5.95
CA ARG A 6 4.03 2.68 5.80
C ARG A 6 3.32 2.46 7.13
N ILE A 7 1.99 2.43 7.09
CA ILE A 7 1.18 1.95 8.22
C ILE A 7 0.80 0.49 7.97
N ALA A 8 1.20 -0.37 8.90
CA ALA A 8 0.79 -1.76 8.94
C ALA A 8 -0.10 -2.05 10.15
N THR A 9 -0.74 -3.21 10.12
CA THR A 9 -1.61 -3.73 11.18
C THR A 9 -1.38 -5.22 11.33
N ASP A 10 -1.82 -5.83 12.44
CA ASP A 10 -1.72 -7.28 12.66
C ASP A 10 -2.44 -8.11 11.57
N LEU A 11 -3.35 -7.49 10.83
CA LEU A 11 -4.00 -8.12 9.69
C LEU A 11 -3.03 -8.30 8.52
N ASP A 12 -2.07 -7.41 8.34
CA ASP A 12 -1.07 -7.50 7.26
C ASP A 12 -0.12 -8.69 7.45
N ASP A 13 0.04 -9.17 8.69
CA ASP A 13 0.86 -10.36 9.00
C ASP A 13 0.14 -11.67 8.65
N ARG A 14 -1.18 -11.61 8.41
CA ARG A 14 -1.96 -12.80 8.04
C ARG A 14 -1.74 -13.14 6.57
N ILE A 15 -1.23 -14.35 6.35
CA ILE A 15 -1.03 -14.91 5.02
C ILE A 15 -2.39 -15.20 4.37
N VAL A 16 -2.67 -14.53 3.26
CA VAL A 16 -3.78 -14.84 2.36
C VAL A 16 -3.21 -15.60 1.15
N PRO A 17 -3.64 -16.85 0.89
CA PRO A 17 -3.21 -17.58 -0.29
C PRO A 17 -3.53 -16.80 -1.57
N PRO A 18 -2.61 -16.77 -2.55
CA PRO A 18 -2.87 -16.10 -3.81
C PRO A 18 -3.90 -16.89 -4.63
N ALA A 19 -4.86 -16.19 -5.21
CA ALA A 19 -5.83 -16.74 -6.14
C ALA A 19 -5.22 -16.88 -7.54
N GLU A 20 -5.74 -17.82 -8.33
CA GLU A 20 -5.38 -17.97 -9.74
C GLU A 20 -6.51 -17.42 -10.62
N ILE A 21 -6.17 -16.60 -11.61
CA ILE A 21 -7.15 -16.00 -12.52
C ILE A 21 -6.80 -16.34 -13.97
N THR A 22 -7.81 -16.30 -14.84
CA THR A 22 -7.62 -16.51 -16.28
C THR A 22 -7.31 -15.20 -17.00
N ALA A 23 -6.70 -15.27 -18.19
CA ALA A 23 -6.47 -14.10 -19.04
C ALA A 23 -7.78 -13.36 -19.37
N ARG A 24 -8.88 -14.09 -19.54
CA ARG A 24 -10.22 -13.51 -19.78
C ARG A 24 -10.70 -12.68 -18.59
N GLN A 25 -10.54 -13.21 -17.38
CA GLN A 25 -10.91 -12.52 -16.15
C GLN A 25 -10.01 -11.29 -15.92
N LEU A 26 -8.71 -11.42 -16.19
CA LEU A 26 -7.78 -10.29 -16.14
C LEU A 26 -8.17 -9.16 -17.11
N ALA A 27 -8.49 -9.50 -18.36
CA ALA A 27 -8.94 -8.52 -19.35
C ALA A 27 -10.23 -7.80 -18.91
N ALA A 28 -11.20 -8.55 -18.38
CA ALA A 28 -12.43 -7.99 -17.84
C ALA A 28 -12.16 -7.07 -16.63
N PHE A 29 -11.23 -7.45 -15.76
CA PHE A 29 -10.82 -6.65 -14.61
C PHE A 29 -10.16 -5.33 -15.03
N ARG A 30 -9.21 -5.37 -15.98
CA ARG A 30 -8.57 -4.16 -16.54
C ARG A 30 -9.58 -3.22 -17.19
N ALA A 31 -10.51 -3.77 -18.00
CA ALA A 31 -11.57 -2.97 -18.60
C ALA A 31 -12.47 -2.32 -17.55
N ARG A 32 -12.77 -3.02 -16.44
CA ARG A 32 -13.56 -2.44 -15.34
C ARG A 32 -12.81 -1.33 -14.61
N LEU A 33 -11.51 -1.51 -14.35
CA LEU A 33 -10.66 -0.49 -13.73
C LEU A 33 -10.58 0.76 -14.61
N ALA A 34 -10.34 0.62 -15.91
CA ALA A 34 -10.29 1.74 -16.84
C ALA A 34 -11.62 2.51 -16.86
N ALA A 35 -12.74 1.81 -17.04
CA ALA A 35 -14.06 2.44 -17.07
C ALA A 35 -14.42 3.16 -15.76
N GLU A 36 -13.97 2.64 -14.62
CA GLU A 36 -14.18 3.28 -13.33
C GLU A 36 -13.25 4.49 -13.14
N GLY A 37 -11.99 4.37 -13.54
CA GLY A 37 -11.03 5.47 -13.51
C GLY A 37 -11.49 6.66 -14.38
N ASP A 38 -12.00 6.39 -15.58
CA ASP A 38 -12.60 7.40 -16.45
C ASP A 38 -13.81 8.09 -15.79
N ARG A 39 -14.59 7.32 -15.02
CA ARG A 39 -15.80 7.81 -14.34
C ARG A 39 -15.47 8.68 -13.13
N THR A 40 -14.43 8.34 -12.37
CA THR A 40 -14.07 9.02 -11.10
C THR A 40 -12.94 10.03 -11.25
N GLY A 41 -12.19 9.98 -12.34
CA GLY A 41 -10.93 10.72 -12.51
C GLY A 41 -9.79 10.18 -11.63
N GLU A 42 -9.89 8.92 -11.17
CA GLU A 42 -8.86 8.31 -10.32
C GLU A 42 -8.00 7.30 -11.10
N THR A 43 -6.70 7.29 -10.82
CA THR A 43 -5.82 6.21 -11.25
C THR A 43 -6.06 4.97 -10.38
N LEU A 44 -6.57 3.90 -10.99
CA LEU A 44 -6.89 2.66 -10.29
C LEU A 44 -5.91 1.51 -10.60
N LEU A 45 -5.07 1.67 -11.61
CA LEU A 45 -4.04 0.72 -12.02
C LEU A 45 -2.68 1.38 -11.83
N HIS A 46 -1.74 0.66 -11.20
CA HIS A 46 -0.41 1.16 -10.91
C HIS A 46 0.62 0.12 -11.33
N CYS A 47 1.45 0.47 -12.32
CA CYS A 47 2.53 -0.39 -12.78
C CYS A 47 3.87 0.07 -12.23
N ARG A 48 4.67 -0.89 -11.76
CA ARG A 48 6.07 -0.63 -11.45
C ARG A 48 6.86 -0.57 -12.76
N GLY A 49 7.21 0.62 -13.24
CA GLY A 49 8.10 0.79 -14.40
C GLY A 49 7.51 1.46 -15.64
N GLY A 50 6.31 2.06 -15.56
CA GLY A 50 5.84 3.06 -16.52
C GLY A 50 4.91 2.58 -17.64
N ASP A 51 4.94 1.30 -18.04
CA ASP A 51 4.04 0.79 -19.08
C ASP A 51 2.86 0.01 -18.49
N GLU A 52 1.74 0.70 -18.34
CA GLU A 52 0.51 0.19 -17.71
C GLU A 52 -0.23 -0.85 -18.56
N GLU A 53 -0.13 -0.72 -19.89
CA GLU A 53 -0.79 -1.59 -20.86
C GLU A 53 -0.05 -2.91 -21.10
N LEU A 54 1.27 -2.95 -20.87
CA LEU A 54 2.14 -4.08 -21.19
C LEU A 54 2.66 -4.83 -19.95
N SER A 55 2.55 -4.24 -18.76
CA SER A 55 3.02 -4.92 -17.55
C SER A 55 2.02 -5.96 -17.07
N ASP A 56 2.42 -7.21 -17.16
CA ASP A 56 1.79 -8.36 -16.49
C ASP A 56 1.99 -8.35 -14.97
N ASN A 57 2.65 -7.32 -14.42
CA ASN A 57 2.90 -7.13 -13.00
C ASN A 57 2.45 -5.72 -12.56
N PHE A 58 1.31 -5.65 -11.89
CA PHE A 58 0.70 -4.38 -11.49
C PHE A 58 -0.05 -4.51 -10.18
N GLU A 59 -0.34 -3.36 -9.59
CA GLU A 59 -1.23 -3.25 -8.44
C GLU A 59 -2.48 -2.47 -8.82
N ALA A 60 -3.62 -2.87 -8.27
CA ALA A 60 -4.90 -2.23 -8.56
C ALA A 60 -5.66 -1.88 -7.29
N ARG A 61 -6.32 -0.72 -7.33
CA ARG A 61 -7.25 -0.27 -6.30
C ARG A 61 -8.57 -1.01 -6.44
N VAL A 62 -8.96 -1.70 -5.37
CA VAL A 62 -10.21 -2.48 -5.34
C VAL A 62 -11.21 -1.95 -4.31
N CYS A 63 -10.76 -1.11 -3.37
CA CYS A 63 -11.63 -0.52 -2.34
C CYS A 63 -12.79 0.34 -2.88
N PRO A 64 -12.66 1.06 -4.01
CA PRO A 64 -13.78 1.83 -4.56
C PRO A 64 -14.94 0.99 -5.10
N PHE A 65 -14.75 -0.32 -5.29
CA PHE A 65 -15.76 -1.18 -5.92
C PHE A 65 -16.58 -1.93 -4.89
N ALA A 66 -17.87 -2.15 -5.19
CA ALA A 66 -18.65 -3.16 -4.47
C ALA A 66 -18.06 -4.56 -4.72
N LEU A 67 -17.87 -5.36 -3.66
CA LEU A 67 -17.32 -6.71 -3.74
C LEU A 67 -18.07 -7.59 -4.75
N ALA A 68 -19.41 -7.52 -4.77
CA ALA A 68 -20.23 -8.26 -5.72
C ALA A 68 -19.95 -7.93 -7.20
N THR A 69 -19.62 -6.66 -7.48
CA THR A 69 -19.24 -6.21 -8.84
C THR A 69 -17.95 -6.88 -9.28
N LEU A 70 -16.95 -6.94 -8.39
CA LEU A 70 -15.68 -7.58 -8.69
C LEU A 70 -15.81 -9.11 -8.74
N ALA A 71 -16.50 -9.72 -7.78
CA ALA A 71 -16.72 -11.16 -7.71
C ALA A 71 -17.32 -11.73 -9.01
N ARG A 72 -18.26 -11.01 -9.62
CA ARG A 72 -18.85 -11.38 -10.91
C ARG A 72 -17.83 -11.47 -12.04
N LEU A 73 -16.78 -10.63 -12.05
CA LEU A 73 -15.73 -10.65 -13.09
C LEU A 73 -14.91 -11.94 -13.03
N PHE A 74 -14.87 -12.58 -11.86
CA PHE A 74 -14.11 -13.79 -11.57
C PHE A 74 -15.00 -15.01 -11.37
N ASP A 75 -16.20 -15.01 -11.97
CA ASP A 75 -17.14 -16.14 -11.93
C ASP A 75 -17.50 -16.59 -10.48
N TYR A 76 -17.44 -15.67 -9.52
CA TYR A 76 -17.61 -15.91 -8.08
C TYR A 76 -16.63 -16.94 -7.49
N ALA A 77 -15.43 -17.05 -8.05
CA ALA A 77 -14.36 -17.88 -7.50
C ALA A 77 -14.03 -17.47 -6.05
N THR A 78 -14.16 -18.42 -5.12
CA THR A 78 -14.09 -18.16 -3.67
C THR A 78 -12.70 -17.69 -3.22
N ASP A 79 -11.65 -18.19 -3.84
CA ASP A 79 -10.27 -17.75 -3.60
C ASP A 79 -10.05 -16.30 -4.03
N VAL A 80 -10.57 -15.89 -5.20
CA VAL A 80 -10.52 -14.49 -5.64
C VAL A 80 -11.35 -13.59 -4.72
N ILE A 81 -12.56 -14.01 -4.33
CA ILE A 81 -13.38 -13.27 -3.37
C ILE A 81 -12.62 -13.07 -2.05
N THR A 82 -11.94 -14.10 -1.54
CA THR A 82 -11.14 -14.02 -0.32
C THR A 82 -10.05 -12.95 -0.45
N VAL A 83 -9.31 -12.94 -1.57
CA VAL A 83 -8.27 -11.93 -1.81
C VAL A 83 -8.86 -10.52 -1.89
N LEU A 84 -9.97 -10.35 -2.61
CA LEU A 84 -10.61 -9.06 -2.80
C LEU A 84 -11.19 -8.51 -1.48
N GLU A 85 -11.91 -9.35 -0.73
CA GLU A 85 -12.49 -9.00 0.56
C GLU A 85 -11.40 -8.62 1.56
N GLU A 86 -10.33 -9.42 1.65
CA GLU A 86 -9.20 -9.11 2.53
C GLU A 86 -8.48 -7.82 2.12
N ALA A 87 -8.28 -7.57 0.82
CA ALA A 87 -7.71 -6.32 0.34
C ALA A 87 -8.59 -5.12 0.74
N GLN A 88 -9.90 -5.21 0.54
CA GLN A 88 -10.84 -4.16 0.91
C GLN A 88 -10.89 -3.94 2.42
N PHE A 89 -10.90 -5.01 3.21
CA PHE A 89 -10.94 -4.96 4.67
C PHE A 89 -9.68 -4.36 5.29
N ARG A 90 -8.51 -4.59 4.65
CA ARG A 90 -7.21 -4.05 5.07
C ARG A 90 -6.89 -2.69 4.44
N ALA A 91 -7.77 -2.15 3.60
CA ALA A 91 -7.51 -0.95 2.78
C ALA A 91 -6.20 -1.06 1.99
N ARG A 92 -6.01 -2.20 1.32
CA ARG A 92 -4.85 -2.54 0.48
C ARG A 92 -5.26 -2.65 -0.98
N ARG A 93 -4.27 -2.55 -1.85
CA ARG A 93 -4.41 -2.91 -3.26
C ARG A 93 -4.42 -4.42 -3.43
N VAL A 94 -4.76 -4.88 -4.63
CA VAL A 94 -4.41 -6.22 -5.08
C VAL A 94 -3.21 -6.14 -6.01
N LYS A 95 -2.31 -7.11 -5.92
CA LYS A 95 -1.21 -7.31 -6.84
C LYS A 95 -1.55 -8.46 -7.79
N VAL A 96 -1.35 -8.23 -9.09
CA VAL A 96 -1.49 -9.22 -10.14
C VAL A 96 -0.12 -9.45 -10.77
N TRP A 97 0.25 -10.72 -10.97
CA TRP A 97 1.51 -11.08 -11.64
C TRP A 97 1.40 -12.43 -12.35
N HIS A 98 2.22 -12.61 -13.39
CA HIS A 98 2.49 -13.93 -13.97
C HIS A 98 3.63 -14.62 -13.21
N THR A 99 3.49 -15.92 -12.90
CA THR A 99 4.58 -16.68 -12.27
C THR A 99 5.73 -16.97 -13.23
N SER A 100 5.46 -16.98 -14.54
CA SER A 100 6.40 -17.07 -15.65
C SER A 100 5.69 -16.61 -16.94
N PRO A 101 6.39 -16.35 -18.06
CA PRO A 101 5.75 -15.85 -19.30
C PRO A 101 4.57 -16.69 -19.79
N ASN A 102 4.59 -18.01 -19.55
CA ASN A 102 3.50 -18.94 -19.90
C ASN A 102 2.84 -19.56 -18.65
N GLY A 103 3.12 -19.01 -17.47
CA GLY A 103 2.63 -19.51 -16.19
C GLY A 103 1.25 -18.95 -15.83
N PRO A 104 0.63 -19.49 -14.76
CA PRO A 104 -0.63 -18.95 -14.25
C PRO A 104 -0.52 -17.49 -13.84
N ILE A 105 -1.64 -16.79 -14.00
CA ILE A 105 -1.82 -15.42 -13.52
C ILE A 105 -2.30 -15.50 -12.08
N ARG A 106 -1.59 -14.83 -11.18
CA ARG A 106 -1.87 -14.84 -9.75
C ARG A 106 -2.34 -13.48 -9.28
N MET A 107 -3.22 -13.50 -8.29
CA MET A 107 -3.71 -12.32 -7.57
C MET A 107 -3.49 -12.50 -6.07
N ARG A 108 -3.01 -11.46 -5.38
CA ARG A 108 -2.86 -11.43 -3.93
C ARG A 108 -3.15 -10.05 -3.35
N VAL A 109 -3.34 -9.97 -2.04
CA VAL A 109 -3.32 -8.68 -1.32
C VAL A 109 -1.93 -8.06 -1.43
N ALA A 110 -1.86 -6.80 -1.85
CA ALA A 110 -0.61 -6.04 -1.93
C ALA A 110 -0.20 -5.52 -0.55
N GLU A 111 1.08 -5.19 -0.41
CA GLU A 111 1.62 -4.53 0.79
C GLU A 111 1.31 -3.03 0.80
N THR A 112 1.03 -2.46 -0.38
CA THR A 112 0.69 -1.06 -0.57
C THR A 112 -0.76 -0.79 -0.17
N SER A 113 -0.94 0.35 0.49
CA SER A 113 -2.23 0.92 0.82
C SER A 113 -3.01 1.25 -0.45
N ASP A 114 -4.34 1.13 -0.37
CA ASP A 114 -5.23 1.42 -1.49
C ASP A 114 -4.93 2.80 -2.11
N ARG A 115 -4.68 3.80 -1.26
CA ARG A 115 -4.43 5.20 -1.64
C ARG A 115 -2.96 5.53 -1.95
N ALA A 116 -2.03 4.58 -1.94
CA ALA A 116 -0.58 4.81 -2.11
C ALA A 116 -0.04 5.91 -1.18
N LEU A 117 -0.31 5.78 0.11
CA LEU A 117 0.11 6.75 1.13
C LEU A 117 1.54 6.50 1.64
N GLU A 118 2.20 5.46 1.16
CA GLU A 118 3.57 5.13 1.54
C GLU A 118 4.51 6.30 1.26
N LEU A 119 5.44 6.53 2.19
CA LEU A 119 6.45 7.57 2.07
C LEU A 119 7.77 6.91 1.68
N ASP A 120 8.16 7.01 0.41
CA ASP A 120 9.43 6.50 -0.11
C ASP A 120 10.50 7.60 -0.05
N LEU A 121 11.54 7.38 0.76
CA LEU A 121 12.61 8.35 0.98
C LEU A 121 13.97 7.79 0.55
N PRO A 122 14.84 8.60 -0.07
CA PRO A 122 16.23 8.22 -0.22
C PRO A 122 16.85 7.91 1.15
N ALA A 123 17.81 6.97 1.20
CA ALA A 123 18.35 6.46 2.46
C ALA A 123 18.82 7.57 3.43
N THR A 124 19.52 8.60 2.95
CA THR A 124 20.02 9.68 3.82
C THR A 124 18.89 10.46 4.52
N PRO A 125 17.89 11.05 3.82
CA PRO A 125 16.70 11.62 4.45
C PRO A 125 15.92 10.65 5.35
N ALA A 126 15.82 9.38 4.96
CA ALA A 126 15.11 8.37 5.76
C ALA A 126 15.78 8.15 7.14
N MET A 127 17.11 8.04 7.15
CA MET A 127 17.87 7.87 8.39
C MET A 127 17.80 9.13 9.25
N ALA A 128 17.92 10.31 8.64
CA ALA A 128 17.76 11.58 9.35
C ALA A 128 16.35 11.75 9.96
N LEU A 129 15.32 11.24 9.29
CA LEU A 129 13.94 11.22 9.82
C LEU A 129 13.86 10.35 11.07
N LEU A 130 14.40 9.12 11.02
CA LEU A 130 14.44 8.22 12.18
C LEU A 130 15.19 8.84 13.37
N GLU A 131 16.36 9.42 13.13
CA GLU A 131 17.16 10.09 14.18
C GLU A 131 16.43 11.29 14.78
N SER A 132 15.78 12.10 13.95
CA SER A 132 15.01 13.27 14.39
C SER A 132 13.84 12.87 15.29
N LEU A 133 13.19 11.74 14.96
CA LEU A 133 12.16 11.11 15.79
C LEU A 133 12.73 10.50 17.08
N GLY A 134 14.05 10.39 17.23
CA GLY A 134 14.73 9.75 18.36
C GLY A 134 14.70 8.22 18.28
N LEU A 135 14.58 7.67 17.07
CA LEU A 135 14.64 6.24 16.79
C LEU A 135 16.07 5.86 16.41
N ARG A 136 16.37 4.56 16.48
CA ARG A 136 17.61 4.05 15.91
C ARG A 136 17.52 4.16 14.39
N ALA A 137 18.57 4.68 13.78
CA ALA A 137 18.71 4.74 12.33
C ALA A 137 19.09 3.34 11.82
N ASP A 138 18.10 2.45 11.77
CA ASP A 138 18.20 1.13 11.18
C ASP A 138 17.38 1.12 9.89
N SER A 139 17.79 0.35 8.88
CA SER A 139 17.09 0.33 7.58
C SER A 139 15.74 -0.41 7.63
N VAL A 140 15.49 -1.18 8.69
CA VAL A 140 14.25 -1.92 8.90
C VAL A 140 13.81 -1.77 10.36
N GLY A 141 12.53 -1.54 10.58
CA GLY A 141 11.97 -1.53 11.93
C GLY A 141 10.52 -1.09 11.96
N GLU A 142 9.99 -1.04 13.17
CA GLU A 142 8.61 -0.63 13.43
C GLU A 142 8.45 0.01 14.80
N ILE A 143 7.43 0.86 14.95
CA ILE A 143 6.95 1.36 16.25
C ILE A 143 5.43 1.45 16.26
N PRO A 144 4.77 1.36 17.43
CA PRO A 144 3.34 1.65 17.54
C PRO A 144 3.02 3.07 17.05
N ILE A 145 1.91 3.25 16.33
CA ILE A 145 1.56 4.56 15.76
C ILE A 145 1.39 5.64 16.83
N GLU A 146 0.92 5.25 18.01
CA GLU A 146 0.74 6.17 19.13
C GLU A 146 2.07 6.68 19.68
N THR A 147 3.12 5.84 19.68
CA THR A 147 4.48 6.26 20.00
C THR A 147 4.98 7.33 19.03
N LEU A 148 4.67 7.18 17.73
CA LEU A 148 5.02 8.17 16.72
C LEU A 148 4.28 9.50 16.94
N ARG A 149 2.97 9.45 17.21
CA ARG A 149 2.16 10.65 17.50
C ARG A 149 2.69 11.42 18.71
N GLN A 150 3.02 10.72 19.79
CA GLN A 150 3.61 11.33 20.99
C GLN A 150 4.97 11.98 20.71
N ARG A 151 5.81 11.34 19.89
CA ARG A 151 7.10 11.92 19.48
C ARG A 151 6.90 13.19 18.65
N LEU A 152 5.99 13.17 17.67
CA LEU A 152 5.71 14.34 16.83
C LEU A 152 5.06 15.49 17.61
N ALA A 153 4.32 15.21 18.67
CA ALA A 153 3.79 16.25 19.56
C ALA A 153 4.89 16.98 20.36
N ASN A 154 6.11 16.43 20.46
CA ASN A 154 7.22 17.06 21.17
C ASN A 154 7.85 18.20 20.35
N PRO A 155 7.85 19.46 20.85
CA PRO A 155 8.44 20.59 20.13
C PRO A 155 9.94 20.45 19.84
N ALA A 156 10.68 19.65 20.62
CA ALA A 156 12.09 19.38 20.34
C ALA A 156 12.28 18.48 19.12
N VAL A 157 11.37 17.53 18.87
CA VAL A 157 11.36 16.70 17.66
C VAL A 157 11.06 17.57 16.44
N GLN A 158 10.07 18.47 16.53
CA GLN A 158 9.75 19.42 15.46
C GLN A 158 10.95 20.32 15.10
N ARG A 159 11.70 20.80 16.09
CA ARG A 159 12.95 21.55 15.85
C ARG A 159 13.99 20.72 15.11
N ARG A 160 14.26 19.49 15.55
CA ARG A 160 15.22 18.60 14.86
C ARG A 160 14.83 18.30 13.42
N LEU A 161 13.55 18.08 13.15
CA LEU A 161 13.03 17.85 11.80
C LEU A 161 13.25 19.07 10.89
N ASN A 162 13.09 20.28 11.42
CA ASN A 162 13.39 21.52 10.69
C ASN A 162 14.91 21.69 10.46
N ASP A 163 15.72 21.45 11.49
CA ASP A 163 17.19 21.57 11.41
C ASP A 163 17.80 20.55 10.42
N ALA A 164 17.16 19.38 10.27
CA ALA A 164 17.54 18.35 9.31
C ALA A 164 16.97 18.58 7.90
N GLU A 165 16.30 19.72 7.65
CA GLU A 165 15.65 20.05 6.38
C GLU A 165 14.60 19.01 5.92
N LEU A 166 13.89 18.39 6.86
CA LEU A 166 12.87 17.35 6.59
C LEU A 166 11.43 17.90 6.63
N ALA A 167 11.26 19.19 6.84
CA ALA A 167 9.96 19.84 7.01
C ALA A 167 9.01 19.60 5.82
N HIS A 168 9.54 19.48 4.60
CA HIS A 168 8.75 19.21 3.39
C HIS A 168 8.17 17.79 3.33
N TYR A 169 8.67 16.84 4.11
CA TYR A 169 8.09 15.49 4.21
C TYR A 169 6.96 15.39 5.25
N LEU A 170 6.80 16.38 6.13
CA LEU A 170 5.80 16.35 7.20
C LEU A 170 4.36 16.26 6.72
N PRO A 171 3.92 16.92 5.62
CA PRO A 171 2.57 16.76 5.11
C PRO A 171 2.26 15.32 4.70
N SER A 172 3.19 14.66 4.01
CA SER A 172 3.05 13.25 3.60
C SER A 172 3.07 12.32 4.80
N LEU A 173 3.99 12.55 5.76
CA LEU A 173 4.03 11.78 7.00
C LEU A 173 2.74 11.93 7.81
N THR A 174 2.18 13.14 7.89
CA THR A 174 0.91 13.40 8.58
C THR A 174 -0.24 12.64 7.91
N THR A 175 -0.32 12.72 6.57
CA THR A 175 -1.33 11.99 5.77
C THR A 175 -1.22 10.48 6.01
N LEU A 176 0.01 9.96 6.06
CA LEU A 176 0.26 8.54 6.35
C LEU A 176 -0.21 8.18 7.76
N ILE A 177 0.09 8.99 8.78
CA ILE A 177 -0.33 8.75 10.18
C ILE A 177 -1.85 8.83 10.35
N GLU A 178 -2.51 9.73 9.62
CA GLU A 178 -3.98 9.87 9.61
C GLU A 178 -4.68 8.66 8.99
N SER A 179 -3.98 7.90 8.13
CA SER A 179 -4.52 6.66 7.55
C SER A 179 -4.55 5.48 8.51
N ALA A 180 -3.86 5.58 9.66
CA ALA A 180 -3.83 4.51 10.64
C ALA A 180 -5.22 4.24 11.22
N ARG A 181 -5.51 2.95 11.47
CA ARG A 181 -6.75 2.56 12.14
C ARG A 181 -6.73 3.15 13.56
N LEU A 182 -7.93 3.39 14.10
CA LEU A 182 -8.10 3.85 15.47
C LEU A 182 -7.93 2.73 16.51
N ASP A 183 -7.53 1.53 16.08
CA ASP A 183 -7.22 0.41 16.96
C ASP A 183 -5.72 0.33 17.28
N ASP A 184 -5.39 -0.40 18.34
CA ASP A 184 -4.02 -0.53 18.85
C ASP A 184 -3.10 -1.38 17.96
N SER A 185 -3.61 -1.94 16.86
CA SER A 185 -2.82 -2.78 15.94
C SER A 185 -1.97 -1.96 14.97
N SER A 186 -2.26 -0.66 14.82
CA SER A 186 -1.57 0.19 13.85
C SER A 186 -0.13 0.50 14.26
N ARG A 187 0.80 0.21 13.35
CA ARG A 187 2.24 0.42 13.53
C ARG A 187 2.83 1.13 12.32
N PHE A 188 3.78 2.01 12.61
CA PHE A 188 4.59 2.69 11.62
C PHE A 188 5.81 1.82 11.34
N GLU A 189 5.87 1.25 10.14
CA GLU A 189 6.94 0.36 9.70
C GLU A 189 7.82 1.04 8.64
N TRP A 190 9.07 0.61 8.55
CA TRP A 190 9.98 1.00 7.49
C TRP A 190 10.87 -0.17 7.04
N ALA A 191 11.12 -0.27 5.74
CA ALA A 191 11.99 -1.27 5.12
C ALA A 191 12.45 -0.86 3.70
#